data_AF-A0A146K423-F1
#
_entry.id   AF-A0A146K423-F1
#
_cell.length_a   1.000
_cell.length_b   1.000
_cell.length_c   1.000
_cell.angle_alpha   90.00
_cell.angle_beta   90.00
_cell.angle_gamma   90.00
#
_symmetry.space_group_name_H-M   'P 1'
#
loop_
_entity.id
_entity.type
_entity.pdbx_description
1 polymer ?
#
loop_
_entity_poly.entity_id
_entity_poly.type
_entity_poly.pdbx_seq_one_letter_code
_entity_poly.pdbx_strand_id
1 'polypeptide(L)'
;EPLLLEEQQNQNIIDEYCQVQQKMKPYSYFSNYANSVLGTTVLINPFILRNFGYVQGIILAILGFGLTLINTILIKYVADKLKVYQYKQIVLRLFNKNLANISGVCQILFAFGTVVSFSNIIKATLIFIPSEALFDSGDLYKDLALFCILFVIIMPLCYLKNLDLLKFNSLVNIFAMCVLV
;
A
#
# COMPACT_ATOMS: atom_id res chain seq x y z
N GLU A 1 -34.53 12.14 -8.06
CA GLU A 1 -34.13 11.18 -9.11
C GLU A 1 -32.63 11.01 -9.36
N PRO A 2 -31.75 12.03 -9.43
CA PRO A 2 -30.34 11.80 -9.79
C PRO A 2 -29.53 11.05 -8.72
N LEU A 3 -29.93 11.15 -7.45
CA LEU A 3 -29.21 10.55 -6.31
C LEU A 3 -29.38 9.01 -6.24
N LEU A 4 -30.52 8.49 -6.70
CA LEU A 4 -30.80 7.05 -6.76
C LEU A 4 -30.03 6.38 -7.91
N LEU A 5 -29.80 7.09 -9.01
CA LEU A 5 -28.99 6.61 -10.13
C LEU A 5 -27.50 6.52 -9.75
N GLU A 6 -26.96 7.51 -9.02
CA GLU A 6 -25.58 7.43 -8.50
C GLU A 6 -25.39 6.28 -7.50
N GLU A 7 -26.37 6.03 -6.63
CA GLU A 7 -26.31 4.91 -5.67
C GLU A 7 -26.37 3.55 -6.39
N GLN A 8 -27.25 3.39 -7.39
CA GLN A 8 -27.34 2.17 -8.20
C GLN A 8 -26.08 1.94 -9.06
N GLN A 9 -25.49 3.00 -9.63
CA GLN A 9 -24.25 2.89 -10.40
C GLN A 9 -23.06 2.54 -9.52
N ASN A 10 -22.96 3.13 -8.32
CA ASN A 10 -21.96 2.71 -7.33
C ASN A 10 -22.17 1.26 -6.91
N GLN A 11 -23.40 0.82 -6.63
CA GLN A 11 -23.69 -0.56 -6.26
C GLN A 11 -23.28 -1.58 -7.33
N ASN A 12 -23.57 -1.30 -8.61
CA ASN A 12 -23.14 -2.18 -9.71
C ASN A 12 -21.61 -2.28 -9.83
N ILE A 13 -20.90 -1.16 -9.65
CA ILE A 13 -19.43 -1.13 -9.63
C ILE A 13 -18.89 -1.94 -8.44
N ILE A 14 -19.52 -1.82 -7.28
CA ILE A 14 -19.14 -2.52 -6.04
C ILE A 14 -19.34 -4.03 -6.16
N ASP A 15 -20.45 -4.44 -6.76
CA ASP A 15 -20.76 -5.85 -7.00
C ASP A 15 -19.79 -6.45 -8.03
N GLU A 16 -19.40 -5.70 -9.06
CA GLU A 16 -18.36 -6.12 -10.01
C GLU A 16 -16.98 -6.27 -9.32
N TYR A 17 -16.58 -5.34 -8.45
CA TYR A 17 -15.34 -5.45 -7.68
C TYR A 17 -15.37 -6.59 -6.65
N CYS A 18 -16.52 -6.82 -5.98
CA CYS A 18 -16.73 -7.95 -5.07
C CYS A 18 -16.61 -9.29 -5.80
N GLN A 19 -17.15 -9.41 -7.02
CA GLN A 19 -17.02 -10.63 -7.82
C GLN A 19 -15.57 -10.89 -8.26
N VAL A 20 -14.81 -9.84 -8.60
CA VAL A 20 -13.37 -9.95 -8.88
C VAL A 20 -12.59 -10.38 -7.63
N GLN A 21 -12.95 -9.85 -6.45
CA GLN A 21 -12.40 -10.27 -5.15
C GLN A 21 -12.98 -11.58 -4.59
N GLN A 22 -13.94 -12.23 -5.22
CA GLN A 22 -14.36 -13.58 -4.82
C GLN A 22 -13.65 -14.67 -5.63
N LYS A 23 -13.03 -14.31 -6.76
CA LYS A 23 -12.34 -15.27 -7.65
C LYS A 23 -10.90 -15.61 -7.26
N MET A 24 -10.22 -14.85 -6.40
CA MET A 24 -8.81 -15.15 -6.08
C MET A 24 -8.70 -16.23 -5.01
N LYS A 25 -7.64 -17.04 -5.10
CA LYS A 25 -7.36 -18.09 -4.10
C LYS A 25 -6.91 -17.46 -2.78
N PRO A 26 -7.22 -18.06 -1.60
CA PRO A 26 -6.87 -17.52 -0.28
C PRO A 26 -5.38 -17.18 -0.11
N TYR A 27 -4.49 -18.00 -0.67
CA TYR A 27 -3.05 -17.75 -0.65
C TYR A 27 -2.65 -16.44 -1.35
N SER A 28 -3.34 -16.07 -2.42
CA SER A 28 -3.11 -14.84 -3.19
C SER A 28 -3.41 -13.60 -2.37
N TYR A 29 -4.51 -13.63 -1.62
CA TYR A 29 -4.89 -12.54 -0.72
C TYR A 29 -3.85 -12.34 0.36
N PHE A 30 -3.41 -13.45 0.99
CA PHE A 30 -2.37 -13.39 2.01
C PHE A 30 -1.06 -12.83 1.46
N SER A 31 -0.59 -13.33 0.31
CA SER A 31 0.64 -12.85 -0.33
C SER A 31 0.56 -11.37 -0.71
N ASN A 32 -0.54 -10.93 -1.33
CA ASN A 32 -0.70 -9.53 -1.72
C ASN A 32 -0.77 -8.59 -0.50
N TYR A 33 -1.46 -9.03 0.56
CA TYR A 33 -1.53 -8.30 1.82
C TYR A 33 -0.16 -8.23 2.50
N ALA A 34 0.54 -9.37 2.61
CA ALA A 34 1.87 -9.46 3.19
C ALA A 34 2.86 -8.57 2.43
N ASN A 35 2.84 -8.59 1.10
CA ASN A 35 3.70 -7.74 0.26
C ASN A 35 3.52 -6.24 0.58
N SER A 36 2.28 -5.80 0.76
CA SER A 36 1.95 -4.40 1.05
C SER A 36 2.43 -3.97 2.45
N VAL A 37 2.27 -4.85 3.44
CA VAL A 37 2.69 -4.59 4.84
C VAL A 37 4.21 -4.68 5.01
N LEU A 38 4.82 -5.73 4.45
CA LEU A 38 6.27 -5.99 4.58
C LEU A 38 7.08 -4.90 3.89
N GLY A 39 6.69 -4.47 2.69
CA GLY A 39 7.40 -3.45 1.94
C GLY A 39 7.58 -2.16 2.74
N THR A 40 6.52 -1.68 3.40
CA THR A 40 6.57 -0.47 4.22
C THR A 40 7.34 -0.69 5.52
N THR A 41 7.15 -1.84 6.16
CA THR A 41 7.70 -2.12 7.49
C THR A 41 9.21 -2.33 7.47
N VAL A 42 9.74 -3.00 6.44
CA VAL A 42 11.20 -3.27 6.33
C VAL A 42 12.00 -1.98 6.25
N LEU A 43 11.44 -0.94 5.65
CA LEU A 43 12.10 0.37 5.52
C LEU A 43 12.14 1.13 6.84
N ILE A 44 11.08 1.01 7.64
CA ILE A 44 10.90 1.76 8.87
C ILE A 44 11.62 1.07 10.05
N ASN A 45 11.68 -0.26 10.06
CA ASN A 45 12.25 -1.03 11.16
C ASN A 45 13.71 -0.67 11.53
N PRO A 46 14.67 -0.58 10.58
CA PRO A 46 16.04 -0.17 10.93
C PRO A 46 16.10 1.27 11.45
N PHE A 47 15.22 2.15 10.97
CA PHE A 47 15.13 3.52 11.47
C PHE A 47 14.61 3.59 12.91
N ILE A 48 13.58 2.80 13.27
CA ILE A 48 13.08 2.72 14.65
C ILE A 48 14.17 2.17 15.57
N LEU A 49 14.81 1.07 15.20
CA LEU A 49 15.85 0.44 16.02
C LEU A 49 17.08 1.35 16.20
N ARG A 50 17.46 2.11 15.16
CA ARG A 50 18.57 3.06 15.24
C ARG A 50 18.29 4.23 16.18
N ASN A 51 17.06 4.78 16.17
CA ASN A 51 16.74 5.98 16.95
C ASN A 51 16.34 5.67 18.40
N PHE A 52 15.59 4.59 18.64
CA PHE A 52 15.07 4.23 19.96
C PHE A 52 15.88 3.13 20.65
N GLY A 53 16.85 2.53 19.94
CA GLY A 53 17.60 1.37 20.43
C GLY A 53 16.79 0.07 20.37
N TYR A 54 17.48 -1.06 20.55
CA TYR A 54 16.88 -2.39 20.36
C TYR A 54 15.71 -2.67 21.30
N VAL A 55 15.85 -2.36 22.59
CA VAL A 55 14.83 -2.71 23.60
C VAL A 55 13.55 -1.88 23.42
N GLN A 56 13.68 -0.54 23.33
CA GLN A 56 12.49 0.32 23.17
C GLN A 56 11.86 0.15 21.79
N GLY A 57 12.65 -0.05 20.74
CA GLY A 57 12.15 -0.33 19.40
C GLY A 57 11.28 -1.60 19.33
N ILE A 58 11.71 -2.69 20.00
CA ILE A 58 10.92 -3.92 20.09
C ILE A 58 9.61 -3.69 20.85
N ILE A 59 9.64 -2.96 21.97
CA ILE A 59 8.43 -2.63 22.74
C ILE A 59 7.43 -1.84 21.89
N LEU A 60 7.90 -0.83 21.16
CA LEU A 60 7.06 -0.04 20.25
C LEU A 60 6.49 -0.90 19.11
N ALA A 61 7.28 -1.83 18.56
CA ALA A 61 6.82 -2.75 17.52
C ALA A 61 5.71 -3.68 18.04
N ILE A 62 5.84 -4.22 19.25
CA ILE A 62 4.81 -5.06 19.89
C ILE A 62 3.53 -4.26 20.14
N LEU A 63 3.64 -3.02 20.60
CA LEU A 63 2.48 -2.15 20.82
C LEU A 63 1.77 -1.84 19.50
N GLY A 64 2.53 -1.49 18.46
CA GLY A 64 2.00 -1.26 17.11
C GLY A 64 1.31 -2.49 16.52
N PHE A 65 1.87 -3.68 16.74
CA PHE A 65 1.25 -4.95 16.36
C PHE A 65 -0.09 -5.16 17.08
N GLY A 66 -0.15 -4.93 18.39
CA GLY A 66 -1.38 -5.04 19.17
C GLY A 66 -2.50 -4.11 18.67
N LEU A 67 -2.18 -2.84 18.42
CA LEU A 67 -3.13 -1.88 17.86
C LEU A 67 -3.64 -2.28 16.47
N THR A 68 -2.73 -2.76 15.62
CA THR A 68 -3.06 -3.21 14.26
C THR A 68 -3.97 -4.43 14.27
N LEU A 69 -3.73 -5.39 15.17
CA LEU A 69 -4.58 -6.56 15.35
C LEU A 69 -6.00 -6.17 15.77
N ILE A 70 -6.13 -5.30 16.79
CA ILE A 70 -7.43 -4.84 17.29
C ILE A 70 -8.20 -4.15 16.16
N ASN A 71 -7.54 -3.24 15.42
CA ASN A 71 -8.16 -2.52 14.31
C ASN A 71 -8.63 -3.48 13.19
N THR A 72 -7.79 -4.45 12.82
CA THR A 72 -8.11 -5.42 11.76
C THR A 72 -9.29 -6.31 12.14
N ILE A 73 -9.35 -6.78 13.40
CA ILE A 73 -10.48 -7.57 13.91
C ILE A 73 -11.78 -6.75 13.87
N LEU A 74 -11.72 -5.48 14.31
CA LEU A 74 -12.88 -4.60 14.34
C LEU A 74 -13.42 -4.33 12.93
N ILE A 75 -12.53 -3.99 11.99
CA ILE A 75 -12.91 -3.75 10.59
C ILE A 75 -13.52 -5.01 9.97
N LYS A 76 -12.94 -6.19 10.23
CA LYS A 76 -13.48 -7.46 9.76
C LYS A 76 -14.88 -7.72 10.30
N TYR A 77 -15.07 -7.57 11.61
CA TYR A 77 -16.37 -7.76 12.26
C TYR A 77 -17.44 -6.86 11.64
N VAL A 78 -17.11 -5.59 11.43
CA VAL A 78 -18.01 -4.60 10.83
C VAL A 78 -18.30 -4.91 9.35
N ALA A 79 -17.27 -5.29 8.58
CA ALA A 79 -17.42 -5.67 7.18
C ALA A 79 -18.35 -6.89 7.01
N ASP A 80 -18.22 -7.89 7.88
CA ASP A 80 -19.07 -9.08 7.87
C ASP A 80 -20.53 -8.77 8.21
N LYS A 81 -20.77 -7.81 9.12
CA LYS A 81 -22.11 -7.36 9.51
C LYS A 81 -22.79 -6.51 8.45
N LEU A 82 -22.05 -5.61 7.80
CA LEU A 82 -22.61 -4.69 6.80
C LEU A 82 -22.60 -5.25 5.37
N LYS A 83 -21.90 -6.37 5.14
CA LYS A 83 -21.67 -6.96 3.81
C LYS A 83 -21.06 -5.95 2.82
N VAL A 84 -20.18 -5.09 3.34
CA VAL A 84 -19.47 -4.07 2.59
C VAL A 84 -17.99 -4.20 2.89
N TYR A 85 -17.17 -4.30 1.84
CA TYR A 85 -15.74 -4.61 1.96
C TYR A 85 -14.83 -3.39 1.73
N GLN A 86 -15.37 -2.26 1.27
CA GLN A 86 -14.61 -1.03 1.11
C GLN A 86 -14.69 -0.15 2.35
N TYR A 87 -13.55 0.25 2.91
CA TYR A 87 -13.48 1.05 4.14
C TYR A 87 -14.29 2.36 4.07
N LYS A 88 -14.21 3.09 2.95
CA LYS A 88 -14.98 4.33 2.75
C LYS A 88 -16.50 4.09 2.90
N GLN A 89 -17.00 2.98 2.36
CA GLN A 89 -18.42 2.64 2.42
C GLN A 89 -18.83 2.11 3.79
N ILE A 90 -17.93 1.39 4.48
CA ILE A 90 -18.13 1.01 5.88
C ILE A 90 -18.34 2.29 6.72
N VAL A 91 -17.47 3.29 6.56
CA VAL A 91 -17.60 4.58 7.26
C VAL A 91 -18.88 5.31 6.84
N LEU A 92 -19.26 5.28 5.56
CA LEU A 92 -20.51 5.89 5.08
C LEU A 92 -21.77 5.23 5.68
N ARG A 93 -21.74 3.93 5.97
CA ARG A 93 -22.86 3.21 6.57
C ARG A 93 -22.92 3.32 8.10
N LEU A 94 -21.77 3.45 8.78
CA LEU A 94 -21.76 3.65 10.25
C LEU A 94 -21.87 5.11 10.66
N PHE A 95 -21.35 6.03 9.86
CA PHE A 95 -21.18 7.44 10.20
C PHE A 95 -21.74 8.35 9.11
N ASN A 96 -21.64 9.65 9.33
CA ASN A 96 -22.11 10.66 8.39
C ASN A 96 -21.22 10.75 7.14
N LYS A 97 -21.80 11.18 6.02
CA LYS A 97 -21.13 11.39 4.71
C LYS A 97 -19.86 12.25 4.83
N ASN A 98 -19.84 13.22 5.74
CA ASN A 98 -18.67 14.06 5.97
C ASN A 98 -17.46 13.27 6.51
N LEU A 99 -17.68 12.35 7.45
CA LEU A 99 -16.61 11.49 7.97
C LEU A 99 -16.11 10.50 6.90
N ALA A 100 -17.00 10.00 6.04
CA ALA A 100 -16.61 9.15 4.92
C ALA A 100 -15.73 9.87 3.89
N ASN A 101 -15.96 11.17 3.67
CA ASN A 101 -15.10 11.98 2.82
C ASN A 101 -13.75 12.28 3.49
N ILE A 102 -13.73 12.63 4.77
CA ILE A 102 -12.48 12.85 5.52
C ILE A 102 -11.62 11.59 5.50
N SER A 103 -12.21 10.42 5.78
CA SER A 103 -11.46 9.15 5.76
C SER A 103 -10.90 8.84 4.36
N GLY A 104 -11.64 9.14 3.30
CA GLY A 104 -11.16 9.03 1.93
C GLY A 104 -9.97 9.95 1.65
N VAL A 105 -10.01 11.21 2.11
CA VAL A 105 -8.88 12.14 1.97
C VAL A 105 -7.66 11.65 2.74
N CYS A 106 -7.82 11.16 3.97
CA CYS A 106 -6.73 10.58 4.75
C CYS A 106 -6.08 9.38 4.05
N GLN A 107 -6.89 8.52 3.40
CA GLN A 107 -6.37 7.39 2.62
C GLN A 107 -5.54 7.84 1.41
N ILE A 108 -6.00 8.89 0.71
CA ILE A 108 -5.27 9.46 -0.43
C ILE A 108 -3.94 10.08 0.04
N LEU A 109 -3.97 10.87 1.12
CA LEU A 109 -2.76 11.45 1.70
C LEU A 109 -1.77 10.38 2.18
N PHE A 110 -2.27 9.31 2.80
CA PHE A 110 -1.46 8.18 3.20
C PHE A 110 -0.82 7.48 1.99
N ALA A 111 -1.60 7.19 0.94
CA ALA A 111 -1.11 6.58 -0.28
C ALA A 111 -0.07 7.47 -1.00
N PHE A 112 -0.29 8.78 -1.01
CA PHE A 112 0.68 9.73 -1.54
C PHE A 112 2.00 9.69 -0.75
N GLY A 113 1.92 9.71 0.59
CA GLY A 113 3.09 9.63 1.45
C GLY A 113 3.89 8.35 1.28
N THR A 114 3.23 7.20 1.11
CA THR A 114 3.93 5.93 0.86
C THR A 114 4.62 5.93 -0.49
N VAL A 115 3.98 6.43 -1.56
CA VAL A 115 4.60 6.54 -2.90
C VAL A 115 5.84 7.44 -2.86
N VAL A 116 5.77 8.59 -2.19
CA VAL A 116 6.93 9.49 -2.05
C VAL A 116 8.05 8.81 -1.27
N SER A 117 7.72 8.10 -0.19
CA SER A 117 8.70 7.38 0.63
C SER A 117 9.41 6.28 -0.15
N PHE A 118 8.66 5.43 -0.86
CA PHE A 118 9.24 4.39 -1.72
C PHE A 118 10.09 4.98 -2.84
N SER A 119 9.67 6.09 -3.43
CA SER A 119 10.44 6.78 -4.47
C SER A 119 11.81 7.23 -3.96
N ASN A 120 11.87 7.82 -2.76
CA ASN A 120 13.15 8.24 -2.16
C ASN A 120 14.11 7.06 -1.92
N ILE A 121 13.57 5.90 -1.54
CA ILE A 121 14.39 4.69 -1.32
C ILE A 121 14.89 4.09 -2.62
N ILE A 122 14.05 4.10 -3.67
CA ILE A 122 14.49 3.70 -5.01
C ILE A 122 15.61 4.65 -5.46
N LYS A 123 15.46 5.97 -5.29
CA LYS A 123 16.51 6.96 -5.60
C LYS A 123 17.82 6.66 -4.88
N ALA A 124 17.75 6.30 -3.59
CA ALA A 124 18.91 5.96 -2.78
C ALA A 124 19.57 4.63 -3.20
N THR A 125 18.78 3.67 -3.69
CA THR A 125 19.25 2.34 -4.13
C THR A 125 19.81 2.34 -5.57
N LEU A 126 19.60 3.41 -6.36
CA LEU A 126 20.16 3.59 -7.71
C LEU A 126 21.67 3.91 -7.70
N ILE A 127 22.46 3.08 -7.02
CA ILE A 127 23.91 3.21 -6.82
C ILE A 127 24.69 2.79 -8.09
N PHE A 128 24.04 2.12 -9.05
CA PHE A 128 24.67 1.55 -10.26
C PHE A 128 24.80 2.51 -11.44
N ILE A 129 24.47 3.80 -11.29
CA ILE A 129 24.83 4.81 -12.30
C ILE A 129 26.19 5.37 -11.88
N PRO A 130 27.32 4.92 -12.48
CA PRO A 130 28.63 5.40 -12.10
C PRO A 130 28.69 6.92 -12.26
N SER A 131 28.93 7.61 -11.15
CA SER A 131 29.06 9.06 -11.04
C SER A 131 30.29 9.64 -11.73
N GLU A 132 31.10 8.82 -12.40
CA GLU A 132 32.39 9.26 -12.94
C GLU A 132 32.35 9.67 -14.42
N ALA A 133 31.23 9.48 -15.13
CA ALA A 133 31.26 9.77 -16.56
C ALA A 133 31.02 11.24 -16.91
N LEU A 134 29.97 11.92 -16.44
CA LEU A 134 29.58 13.18 -17.10
C LEU A 134 28.80 14.14 -16.16
N PHE A 135 29.53 15.13 -15.66
CA PHE A 135 29.08 16.44 -15.16
C PHE A 135 28.44 16.54 -13.77
N ASP A 136 28.75 17.69 -13.15
CA ASP A 136 28.37 18.31 -11.87
C ASP A 136 26.85 18.52 -11.67
N SER A 137 26.03 17.61 -12.19
CA SER A 137 24.56 17.65 -12.22
C SER A 137 23.95 16.30 -11.81
N GLY A 138 24.62 15.60 -10.88
CA GLY A 138 24.31 14.21 -10.50
C GLY A 138 22.92 14.00 -9.86
N ASP A 139 22.27 15.04 -9.36
CA ASP A 139 20.92 14.93 -8.79
C ASP A 139 19.81 14.93 -9.85
N LEU A 140 19.95 15.73 -10.91
CA LEU A 140 18.95 15.80 -11.98
C LEU A 140 18.84 14.48 -12.76
N TYR A 141 19.96 13.79 -12.98
CA TYR A 141 19.93 12.49 -13.66
C TYR A 141 19.23 11.42 -12.80
N LYS A 142 19.44 11.44 -11.49
CA LYS A 142 18.74 10.54 -10.55
C LYS A 142 17.24 10.82 -10.49
N ASP A 143 16.85 12.09 -10.50
CA ASP A 143 15.44 12.50 -10.53
C ASP A 143 14.76 12.15 -11.86
N LEU A 144 15.45 12.33 -12.99
CA LEU A 144 14.96 11.93 -14.31
C LEU A 144 14.87 10.39 -14.44
N ALA A 145 15.87 9.65 -13.95
CA ALA A 145 15.85 8.20 -13.94
C ALA A 145 14.69 7.66 -13.08
N LEU A 146 14.47 8.26 -11.91
CA LEU A 146 13.34 7.93 -11.05
C LEU A 146 11.99 8.24 -11.72
N PHE A 147 11.87 9.40 -12.39
CA PHE A 147 10.68 9.74 -13.16
C PHE A 147 10.42 8.73 -14.29
N CYS A 148 11.48 8.33 -15.00
CA CYS A 148 11.40 7.33 -16.06
C CYS A 148 10.97 5.95 -15.52
N ILE A 149 11.52 5.50 -14.38
CA ILE A 149 11.12 4.25 -13.72
C ILE A 149 9.65 4.31 -13.28
N LEU A 150 9.22 5.42 -12.66
CA LEU A 150 7.83 5.59 -12.23
C LEU A 150 6.86 5.57 -13.42
N PHE A 151 7.23 6.21 -14.52
CA PHE A 151 6.35 6.35 -15.69
C PHE A 151 6.36 5.09 -16.59
N VAL A 152 7.53 4.47 -16.80
CA VAL A 152 7.69 3.36 -17.75
C VAL A 152 7.43 2.00 -17.08
N ILE A 153 7.70 1.84 -15.79
CA ILE A 153 7.56 0.56 -15.09
C ILE A 153 6.35 0.59 -14.17
N ILE A 154 6.25 1.58 -13.27
CA ILE A 154 5.23 1.57 -12.21
C ILE A 154 3.84 1.90 -12.76
N MET A 155 3.72 2.91 -13.63
CA MET A 155 2.44 3.29 -14.23
C MET A 155 1.75 2.15 -15.01
N PRO A 156 2.41 1.41 -15.94
CA PRO A 156 1.75 0.29 -16.62
C PRO A 156 1.42 -0.85 -15.65
N LEU A 157 2.26 -1.09 -14.62
CA LEU A 157 1.95 -2.06 -13.56
C LEU A 157 0.68 -1.68 -12.78
N CYS A 158 0.44 -0.40 -12.54
CA CYS A 158 -0.79 0.07 -11.89
C CYS A 158 -2.05 -0.14 -12.74
N TYR A 159 -1.91 -0.27 -14.07
CA TYR A 159 -3.04 -0.47 -14.98
C TYR A 159 -3.41 -1.95 -15.19
N LEU A 160 -2.62 -2.89 -14.64
CA LEU A 160 -2.95 -4.31 -14.68
C LEU A 160 -4.14 -4.63 -13.79
N LYS A 161 -5.27 -4.94 -14.43
CA LYS A 161 -6.54 -5.31 -13.78
C LYS A 161 -6.46 -6.67 -13.04
N ASN A 162 -5.45 -7.50 -13.35
CA ASN A 162 -5.29 -8.86 -12.81
C ASN A 162 -4.32 -8.88 -11.61
N LEU A 163 -4.87 -8.79 -10.40
CA LEU A 163 -4.14 -8.89 -9.13
C LEU A 163 -3.52 -10.28 -8.87
N ASP A 164 -3.82 -11.29 -9.71
CA ASP A 164 -3.20 -12.60 -9.63
C ASP A 164 -1.72 -12.60 -10.07
N LEU A 165 -1.31 -11.67 -10.93
CA LEU A 165 0.09 -11.51 -11.36
C LEU A 165 0.97 -10.89 -10.25
N LEU A 166 0.36 -10.20 -9.28
CA LEU A 166 1.07 -9.66 -8.11
C LEU A 166 1.61 -10.73 -7.17
N LYS A 167 1.14 -11.98 -7.26
CA LYS A 167 1.71 -13.10 -6.48
C LYS A 167 3.19 -13.32 -6.80
N PHE A 168 3.59 -13.13 -8.06
CA PHE A 168 5.00 -13.23 -8.45
C PHE A 168 5.82 -12.10 -7.81
N ASN A 169 5.28 -10.88 -7.79
CA ASN A 169 5.92 -9.75 -7.12
C ASN A 169 6.07 -9.98 -5.60
N SER A 170 5.07 -10.60 -4.96
CA SER A 170 5.17 -10.99 -3.55
C SER A 170 6.25 -12.05 -3.30
N LEU A 171 6.42 -13.02 -4.19
CA LEU A 171 7.48 -14.04 -4.08
C LEU A 171 8.87 -13.40 -4.20
N VAL A 172 9.05 -12.51 -5.19
CA VAL A 172 10.29 -11.77 -5.39
C VAL A 172 10.58 -10.88 -4.19
N ASN A 173 9.59 -10.19 -3.63
CA ASN A 173 9.79 -9.34 -2.46
C ASN A 173 10.15 -10.16 -1.21
N ILE A 174 9.45 -11.27 -0.93
CA ILE A 174 9.80 -12.15 0.19
C ILE A 174 11.25 -12.67 0.04
N PHE A 175 11.62 -13.09 -1.18
CA PHE A 175 12.98 -13.52 -1.46
C PHE A 175 14.01 -12.39 -1.25
N ALA A 176 13.75 -11.18 -1.76
CA ALA A 176 14.61 -10.03 -1.57
C ALA A 176 14.78 -9.69 -0.08
N MET A 177 13.70 -9.79 0.72
CA MET A 177 13.77 -9.59 2.16
C MET A 177 14.61 -10.66 2.86
N CYS A 178 14.48 -11.93 2.47
CA CYS A 178 15.32 -13.01 3.01
C CYS A 178 16.81 -12.88 2.64
N VAL A 179 17.12 -12.22 1.52
CA VAL A 179 18.51 -11.96 1.11
C VAL A 179 19.09 -10.71 1.80
N LEU A 180 18.24 -9.73 2.12
CA LEU A 180 18.65 -8.46 2.71
C LEU A 180 18.83 -8.55 4.24
N VAL A 181 18.05 -9.40 4.91
CA VAL A 181 18.24 -9.76 6.34
C VAL A 181 19.40 -10.72 6.50
#